data_AF-A0A269PNL1-F1
#
_entry.id   AF-A0A269PNL1-F1
#
_cell.length_a   1.000
_cell.length_b   1.000
_cell.length_c   1.000
_cell.angle_alpha   90.00
_cell.angle_beta   90.00
_cell.angle_gamma   90.00
#
_symmetry.space_group_name_H-M   'P 1'
#
loop_
_entity.id
_entity.type
_entity.pdbx_description
1 polymer ?
#
loop_
_entity_poly.entity_id
_entity_poly.type
_entity_poly.pdbx_seq_one_letter_code
_entity_poly.pdbx_strand_id
1 'polypeptide(L)'
;MENLDFNTFCKSILSELSKAYPFSKTITFSDIHKNIQVTYEQRNFHNSVIEFLINEKLIRKLPIKNNALCYYQLTPKGFKLFSKNEQICF
;
A
#
# COMPACT_ATOMS: atom_id res chain seq x y z
N MET A 1 -17.70 4.53 13.91
CA MET A 1 -16.60 4.94 13.02
C MET A 1 -15.48 3.94 13.26
N GLU A 2 -15.27 2.98 12.35
CA GLU A 2 -14.13 2.07 12.47
C GLU A 2 -12.84 2.92 12.49
N ASN A 3 -11.99 2.68 13.49
CA ASN A 3 -10.72 3.37 13.61
C ASN A 3 -9.90 3.13 12.33
N LEU A 4 -9.72 4.18 11.53
CA LEU A 4 -8.80 4.23 10.40
C LEU A 4 -7.37 4.19 10.96
N ASP A 5 -6.94 3.03 11.44
CA ASP A 5 -5.62 2.84 12.01
C ASP A 5 -4.56 2.85 10.90
N PHE A 6 -3.62 3.78 11.00
CA PHE A 6 -2.49 3.95 10.08
C PHE A 6 -1.72 2.64 9.87
N ASN A 7 -1.52 1.85 10.94
CA ASN A 7 -0.80 0.58 10.85
C ASN A 7 -1.57 -0.45 10.03
N THR A 8 -2.89 -0.46 10.15
CA THR A 8 -3.77 -1.35 9.39
C THR A 8 -3.72 -1.02 7.89
N PHE A 9 -3.71 0.26 7.54
CA PHE A 9 -3.52 0.70 6.14
C PHE A 9 -2.15 0.30 5.60
N CYS A 10 -1.08 0.54 6.36
CA CYS A 10 0.27 0.15 5.96
C CYS A 10 0.36 -1.35 5.66
N LYS A 11 -0.14 -2.20 6.58
CA LYS A 11 -0.15 -3.66 6.42
C LYS A 11 -0.95 -4.08 5.18
N SER A 12 -2.13 -3.49 4.98
CA SER A 12 -2.99 -3.82 3.85
C SER A 12 -2.37 -3.44 2.50
N ILE A 13 -1.75 -2.26 2.41
CA ILE A 13 -1.03 -1.83 1.21
C ILE A 13 0.14 -2.77 0.91
N LEU A 14 0.96 -3.08 1.92
CA LEU A 14 2.11 -3.97 1.74
C LEU A 14 1.70 -5.40 1.38
N SER A 15 0.62 -5.92 1.98
CA SER A 15 0.05 -7.24 1.67
C SER A 15 -0.48 -7.30 0.23
N GLU A 16 -1.17 -6.28 -0.23
CA GLU A 16 -1.71 -6.28 -1.59
C GLU A 16 -0.59 -6.15 -2.65
N LEU A 17 0.45 -5.37 -2.35
CA LEU A 17 1.62 -5.25 -3.21
C LEU A 17 2.53 -6.50 -3.17
N SER A 18 2.56 -7.25 -2.05
CA SER A 18 3.37 -8.47 -1.95
C SER A 18 2.85 -9.59 -2.87
N LYS A 19 1.53 -9.67 -3.09
CA LYS A 19 0.93 -10.60 -4.06
C LYS A 19 1.41 -10.39 -5.49
N ALA A 20 1.83 -9.17 -5.83
CA ALA A 20 2.36 -8.83 -7.14
C ALA A 20 3.90 -8.84 -7.19
N TYR A 21 4.59 -9.06 -6.06
CA TYR A 21 6.04 -9.02 -6.01
C TYR A 21 6.67 -10.11 -6.92
N PRO A 22 7.72 -9.82 -7.70
CA PRO A 22 8.50 -8.57 -7.73
C PRO A 22 7.98 -7.50 -8.68
N PHE A 23 6.78 -7.63 -9.24
CA PHE A 23 6.21 -6.67 -10.19
C PHE A 23 5.52 -5.48 -9.50
N SER A 24 5.22 -4.45 -10.28
CA SER A 24 4.46 -3.29 -9.83
C SER A 24 2.96 -3.46 -10.03
N LYS A 25 2.17 -2.85 -9.15
CA LYS A 25 0.70 -2.82 -9.23
C LYS A 25 0.19 -1.44 -8.87
N THR A 26 -0.98 -1.07 -9.40
CA THR A 26 -1.75 0.07 -8.90
C THR A 26 -2.40 -0.30 -7.58
N ILE A 27 -2.51 0.64 -6.64
CA ILE A 27 -3.25 0.41 -5.40
C ILE A 27 -4.06 1.63 -5.01
N THR A 28 -5.38 1.47 -5.05
CA THR A 28 -6.37 2.47 -4.68
C THR A 28 -7.00 2.09 -3.34
N PHE A 29 -7.68 3.05 -2.70
CA PHE A 29 -8.40 2.79 -1.46
C PHE A 29 -9.41 1.64 -1.62
N SER A 30 -10.11 1.58 -2.75
CA SER A 30 -11.12 0.56 -3.05
C SER A 30 -10.54 -0.85 -3.23
N ASP A 31 -9.25 -0.97 -3.58
CA ASP A 31 -8.58 -2.27 -3.67
C ASP A 31 -8.42 -2.91 -2.27
N ILE A 32 -8.32 -2.08 -1.24
CA ILE A 32 -8.14 -2.49 0.16
C ILE A 32 -9.48 -2.59 0.89
N HIS A 33 -10.33 -1.58 0.71
CA HIS A 33 -11.62 -1.46 1.38
C HIS A 33 -12.75 -1.70 0.39
N LYS A 34 -13.02 -2.99 0.13
CA LYS A 34 -14.08 -3.41 -0.78
C LYS A 34 -15.44 -2.95 -0.23
N ASN A 35 -16.31 -2.49 -1.13
CA ASN A 35 -17.70 -2.10 -0.83
C ASN A 35 -17.88 -0.88 0.10
N ILE A 36 -16.83 -0.08 0.32
CA ILE A 36 -16.93 1.20 1.03
C ILE A 36 -16.93 2.34 0.00
N GLN A 37 -17.95 3.22 0.08
CA GLN A 37 -17.93 4.45 -0.69
C GLN A 37 -16.84 5.37 -0.11
N VAL A 38 -15.80 5.62 -0.91
CA VAL A 38 -14.61 6.36 -0.47
C VAL A 38 -14.95 7.83 -0.26
N THR A 39 -14.78 8.31 0.97
CA THR A 39 -14.82 9.75 1.25
C THR A 39 -13.52 10.44 0.81
N TYR A 40 -13.57 11.75 0.61
CA TYR A 40 -12.39 12.54 0.26
C TYR A 40 -11.28 12.41 1.33
N GLU A 41 -11.64 12.45 2.61
CA GLU A 41 -10.72 12.31 3.74
C GLU A 41 -10.03 10.94 3.74
N GLN A 42 -10.78 9.86 3.50
CA GLN A 42 -10.26 8.50 3.39
C GLN A 42 -9.27 8.35 2.24
N ARG A 43 -9.57 8.94 1.08
CA ARG A 43 -8.65 8.96 -0.06
C ARG A 43 -7.37 9.72 0.26
N ASN A 44 -7.48 10.87 0.92
CA ASN A 44 -6.31 11.64 1.33
C ASN A 44 -5.45 10.88 2.33
N PHE A 45 -6.06 10.26 3.34
CA PHE A 45 -5.36 9.43 4.31
C PHE A 45 -4.60 8.29 3.63
N HIS A 46 -5.24 7.55 2.72
CA HIS A 46 -4.57 6.51 1.93
C HIS A 46 -3.38 7.03 1.14
N ASN A 47 -3.52 8.19 0.50
CA ASN A 47 -2.41 8.81 -0.22
C ASN A 47 -1.26 9.20 0.73
N SER A 48 -1.55 9.75 1.90
CA SER A 48 -0.53 10.06 2.92
C SER A 48 0.19 8.80 3.42
N VAL A 49 -0.53 7.68 3.59
CA VAL A 49 0.10 6.39 3.94
C VAL A 49 1.02 5.91 2.82
N ILE A 50 0.59 6.02 1.55
CA ILE A 50 1.45 5.68 0.41
C ILE A 50 2.72 6.54 0.39
N GLU A 51 2.60 7.85 0.59
CA GLU A 51 3.75 8.75 0.64
C GLU A 51 4.72 8.39 1.77
N PHE A 52 4.19 8.06 2.95
CA PHE A 52 5.00 7.55 4.05
C PHE A 52 5.77 6.28 3.65
N LEU A 53 5.11 5.28 3.06
CA LEU A 53 5.75 4.02 2.66
C LEU A 53 6.82 4.23 1.58
N ILE A 54 6.66 5.23 0.72
CA ILE A 54 7.67 5.65 -0.26
C ILE A 54 8.87 6.29 0.44
N ASN A 55 8.62 7.24 1.35
CA ASN A 55 9.66 7.93 2.12
C ASN A 55 10.49 6.94 2.95
N GLU A 56 9.83 5.94 3.54
CA GLU A 56 10.48 4.84 4.26
C GLU A 56 11.18 3.82 3.35
N LYS A 57 11.11 4.00 2.03
CA LYS A 57 11.69 3.11 1.00
C LYS A 57 11.16 1.68 1.09
N LEU A 58 9.95 1.48 1.61
CA LEU A 58 9.27 0.18 1.67
C LEU A 58 8.58 -0.15 0.34
N ILE A 59 8.10 0.88 -0.34
CA ILE A 59 7.61 0.80 -1.71
C ILE A 59 8.30 1.87 -2.56
N ARG A 60 8.27 1.69 -3.88
CA ARG A 60 8.70 2.72 -4.83
C ARG A 60 7.60 3.01 -5.83
N LYS A 61 7.41 4.28 -6.15
CA LYS A 61 6.54 4.74 -7.23
C LYS A 61 7.28 4.64 -8.55
N LEU A 62 6.70 3.96 -9.54
CA LEU A 62 7.26 3.88 -10.89
C LEU A 62 6.71 5.03 -11.75
N PRO A 63 7.57 5.83 -12.40
CA PRO A 63 7.12 6.85 -13.33
C PRO A 63 6.73 6.18 -14.64
N ILE A 64 5.44 5.87 -14.83
CA ILE A 64 4.95 5.46 -16.14
C ILE A 64 4.59 6.73 -16.91
N LYS A 65 5.42 7.09 -17.88
CA LYS A 65 5.09 8.15 -18.84
C LYS A 65 3.77 7.76 -19.53
N ASN A 66 2.80 8.66 -19.47
CA ASN A 66 1.49 8.60 -20.15
C ASN A 66 0.35 7.86 -19.44
N ASN A 67 0.48 7.47 -18.16
CA ASN A 67 -0.64 6.88 -17.43
C ASN A 67 -1.12 7.78 -16.29
N ALA A 68 -2.44 7.99 -16.20
CA ALA A 68 -3.08 8.68 -15.07
C ALA A 68 -2.96 7.86 -13.75
N LEU A 69 -2.66 6.56 -13.87
CA LEU A 69 -2.52 5.63 -12.76
C LEU A 69 -1.08 5.58 -12.24
N CYS A 70 -0.93 5.69 -10.92
CA CYS A 70 0.34 5.52 -10.24
C CYS A 70 0.58 4.02 -9.95
N TYR A 71 1.74 3.52 -10.37
CA TYR A 71 2.17 2.15 -10.09
C TYR A 71 3.17 2.13 -8.94
N TYR A 72 3.00 1.16 -8.05
CA TYR A 72 3.83 0.96 -6.88
C TYR A 72 4.42 -0.43 -6.89
N GLN A 73 5.66 -0.55 -6.45
CA GLN A 73 6.36 -1.82 -6.34
C GLN A 73 6.93 -1.94 -4.94
N LEU A 74 6.74 -3.11 -4.33
CA LEU A 74 7.38 -3.42 -3.06
C LEU A 74 8.91 -3.45 -3.24
N THR A 75 9.65 -2.79 -2.36
CA THR A 75 11.12 -2.92 -2.36
C THR A 75 11.55 -4.19 -1.61
N PRO A 76 12.79 -4.67 -1.78
CA PRO A 76 13.31 -5.75 -0.95
C PRO A 76 13.25 -5.44 0.56
N LYS A 77 13.43 -4.17 0.96
CA LYS A 77 13.27 -3.70 2.35
C LYS A 77 11.82 -3.87 2.81
N GLY A 78 10.86 -3.44 2.00
CA GLY A 78 9.42 -3.61 2.27
C GLY A 78 9.01 -5.07 2.36
N PHE A 79 9.47 -5.91 1.41
CA PHE A 79 9.20 -7.34 1.40
C PHE A 79 9.72 -8.03 2.66
N LYS A 80 10.97 -7.73 3.07
CA LYS A 80 11.57 -8.29 4.28
C LYS A 80 10.83 -7.86 5.55
N LEU A 81 10.40 -6.60 5.63
CA LEU A 81 9.64 -6.10 6.77
C LEU A 81 8.27 -6.76 6.87
N PHE A 82 7.57 -6.89 5.73
CA PHE A 82 6.29 -7.60 5.66
C PHE A 82 6.45 -9.07 6.05
N SER A 83 7.40 -9.79 5.44
CA SER A 83 7.64 -11.22 5.70
C SER A 83 8.02 -11.50 7.16
N LYS A 84 8.76 -10.60 7.82
CA LYS A 84 9.08 -10.73 9.25
C LYS A 84 7.86 -10.56 10.15
N ASN A 85 6.89 -9.75 9.75
CA ASN A 85 5.65 -9.55 10.50
C ASN A 85 4.63 -10.67 10.27
N GLU A 86 4.66 -11.36 9.12
CA GLU A 86 3.85 -12.56 8.87
C GLU A 86 4.40 -13.83 9.56
N GLN A 87 5.68 -13.85 9.93
CA GLN A 87 6.28 -14.96 10.71
C GLN A 87 5.80 -15.04 12.18
N ILE A 88 4.88 -14.16 12.60
CA ILE A 88 4.16 -14.28 13.89
C ILE A 88 2.76 -14.83 13.60
N CYS A 89 2.69 -16.06 13.11
CA CYS A 89 1.53 -16.96 13.14
C CYS A 89 2.05 -18.36 12.76
N PHE A 90 2.52 -19.12 13.75
CA PHE A 90 2.74 -20.56 13.64
C PHE A 90 1.40 -21.30 13.79
#